data_AF-A0A939DSB1-F1
#
_entry.id   AF-A0A939DSB1-F1
#
_cell.length_a   1.000
_cell.length_b   1.000
_cell.length_c   1.000
_cell.angle_alpha   90.00
_cell.angle_beta   90.00
_cell.angle_gamma   90.00
#
_symmetry.space_group_name_H-M   'P 1'
#
loop_
_entity.id
_entity.type
_entity.pdbx_description
1 polymer ?
#
loop_
_entity_poly.entity_id
_entity_poly.type
_entity_poly.pdbx_seq_one_letter_code
_entity_poly.pdbx_strand_id
1 'polypeptide(L)'
;AAGYALLKGWSYRNMWWVTHNTHGAFMARGVHGQALYIDPKAEMVIARFASYPIAGNAANDPVSLAAYQALAEHLLREQTSP
;
A
#
# COMPACT_ATOMS: atom_id res chain seq x y z
N ALA A 1 -3.65 18.28 -13.40
CA ALA A 1 -3.53 16.93 -12.83
C ALA A 1 -4.03 16.95 -11.38
N ALA A 2 -4.68 15.90 -10.88
CA ALA A 2 -5.39 15.87 -9.59
C ALA A 2 -4.52 15.88 -8.31
N GLY A 3 -3.24 16.28 -8.39
CA GLY A 3 -2.45 16.68 -7.21
C GLY A 3 -2.20 15.62 -6.14
N TYR A 4 -1.95 14.36 -6.50
CA TYR A 4 -1.62 13.31 -5.53
C TYR A 4 -0.17 13.38 -5.04
N ALA A 5 0.16 14.39 -4.25
CA ALA A 5 1.53 14.58 -3.71
C ALA A 5 2.05 13.33 -2.98
N LEU A 6 1.18 12.61 -2.28
CA LEU A 6 1.51 11.40 -1.52
C LEU A 6 1.69 10.14 -2.40
N LEU A 7 1.33 10.18 -3.68
CA LEU A 7 1.40 9.06 -4.62
C LEU A 7 2.29 9.39 -5.82
N LYS A 8 3.33 10.21 -5.59
CA LYS A 8 4.25 10.63 -6.65
C LYS A 8 4.88 9.40 -7.30
N GLY A 9 4.80 9.32 -8.62
CA GLY A 9 5.32 8.20 -9.41
C GLY A 9 4.38 7.02 -9.55
N TRP A 10 3.24 6.99 -8.84
CA TRP A 10 2.26 5.92 -8.98
C TRP A 10 1.46 6.07 -10.28
N SER A 11 1.02 4.95 -10.84
CA SER A 11 0.07 4.91 -11.96
C SER A 11 -1.21 4.18 -11.59
N TYR A 12 -2.24 4.28 -12.43
CA TYR A 12 -3.48 3.53 -12.27
C TYR A 12 -3.78 2.71 -13.53
N ARG A 13 -4.10 1.42 -13.37
CA ARG A 13 -4.44 0.52 -14.49
C ARG A 13 -5.39 -0.57 -14.01
N ASN A 14 -6.42 -0.88 -14.80
CA ASN A 14 -7.35 -2.00 -14.55
C ASN A 14 -7.93 -2.02 -13.13
N MET A 15 -8.31 -0.84 -12.61
CA MET A 15 -8.81 -0.64 -11.24
C MET A 15 -7.80 -0.76 -10.09
N TRP A 16 -6.49 -0.85 -10.40
CA TRP A 16 -5.41 -0.94 -9.43
C TRP A 16 -4.50 0.28 -9.45
N TRP A 17 -4.09 0.70 -8.25
CA TRP A 17 -2.98 1.63 -8.05
C TRP A 17 -1.66 0.85 -8.08
N VAL A 18 -0.73 1.28 -8.91
CA VAL A 18 0.58 0.65 -9.10
C VAL A 18 1.65 1.58 -8.54
N THR A 19 2.42 1.11 -7.57
CA THR A 19 3.32 1.96 -6.78
C THR A 19 4.63 2.31 -7.48
N HIS A 20 5.10 1.42 -8.38
CA HIS A 20 6.44 1.44 -8.96
C HIS A 20 7.58 1.48 -7.92
N ASN A 21 7.31 1.02 -6.69
CA ASN A 21 8.37 0.82 -5.71
C ASN A 21 9.27 -0.38 -6.10
N THR A 22 10.37 -0.57 -5.39
CA THR A 22 11.35 -1.65 -5.64
C THR A 22 10.80 -3.06 -5.38
N HIS A 23 9.58 -3.18 -4.84
CA HIS A 23 8.89 -4.43 -4.57
C HIS A 23 7.87 -4.78 -5.65
N GLY A 24 7.56 -3.85 -6.57
CA GLY A 24 6.51 -4.02 -7.55
C GLY A 24 5.11 -4.07 -6.93
N ALA A 25 4.92 -3.44 -5.77
CA ALA A 25 3.66 -3.50 -5.05
C ALA A 25 2.54 -2.76 -5.80
N PHE A 26 1.31 -3.21 -5.59
CA PHE A 26 0.09 -2.62 -6.16
C PHE A 26 -1.09 -2.82 -5.20
N MET A 27 -2.12 -1.97 -5.31
CA MET A 27 -3.23 -2.02 -4.37
C MET A 27 -4.56 -1.47 -4.87
N ALA A 28 -5.65 -1.99 -4.31
CA ALA A 28 -6.97 -1.36 -4.35
C ALA A 28 -7.14 -0.50 -3.10
N ARG A 29 -7.76 0.67 -3.25
CA ARG A 29 -7.91 1.68 -2.19
C ARG A 29 -9.37 2.05 -2.04
N GLY A 30 -9.88 2.00 -0.81
CA GLY A 30 -11.24 2.42 -0.47
C GLY A 30 -11.22 3.50 0.61
N VAL A 31 -12.16 4.44 0.50
CA VAL A 31 -12.38 5.49 1.51
C VAL A 31 -12.62 4.90 2.90
N HIS A 32 -12.39 5.70 3.94
CA HIS A 32 -12.43 5.25 5.34
C HIS A 32 -11.36 4.19 5.70
N GLY A 33 -10.31 4.07 4.89
CA GLY A 33 -9.13 3.28 5.19
C GLY A 33 -9.16 1.83 4.73
N GLN A 34 -10.06 1.47 3.80
CA GLN A 34 -10.04 0.12 3.21
C GLN A 34 -8.81 -0.01 2.30
N ALA A 35 -8.15 -1.17 2.35
CA ALA A 35 -7.06 -1.47 1.43
C ALA A 35 -6.98 -2.97 1.12
N LEU A 36 -6.64 -3.28 -0.13
CA LEU A 36 -6.09 -4.58 -0.51
C LEU A 36 -4.73 -4.32 -1.14
N TYR A 37 -3.65 -4.58 -0.40
CA TYR A 37 -2.27 -4.31 -0.79
C TYR A 37 -1.55 -5.63 -1.07
N ILE A 38 -0.87 -5.70 -2.21
CA ILE A 38 -0.17 -6.89 -2.68
C ILE A 38 1.28 -6.51 -2.93
N ASP A 39 2.20 -7.21 -2.25
CA ASP A 39 3.64 -7.09 -2.41
C ASP A 39 4.21 -8.42 -2.94
N PRO A 40 4.44 -8.52 -4.26
CA PRO A 40 4.95 -9.75 -4.87
C PRO A 40 6.34 -10.13 -4.37
N LYS A 41 7.19 -9.15 -4.06
CA LYS A 41 8.57 -9.42 -3.65
C LYS A 41 8.63 -10.05 -2.27
N ALA A 42 7.81 -9.59 -1.34
CA ALA A 42 7.70 -10.15 0.00
C ALA A 42 6.69 -11.30 0.12
N GLU A 43 6.11 -11.76 -1.01
CA GLU A 43 5.04 -12.75 -1.06
C GLU A 43 3.90 -12.45 -0.06
N MET A 44 3.52 -11.17 0.04
CA MET A 44 2.62 -10.67 1.08
C MET A 44 1.34 -10.07 0.50
N VAL A 45 0.22 -10.39 1.14
CA VAL A 45 -1.08 -9.72 0.89
C VAL A 45 -1.62 -9.17 2.20
N ILE A 46 -2.04 -7.89 2.19
CA ILE A 46 -2.74 -7.24 3.30
C ILE A 46 -4.16 -6.93 2.86
N ALA A 47 -5.14 -7.50 3.56
CA ALA A 47 -6.54 -7.08 3.48
C ALA A 47 -6.89 -6.27 4.73
N ARG A 48 -7.14 -4.97 4.57
CA ARG A 48 -7.52 -4.05 5.64
C ARG A 48 -8.96 -3.61 5.46
N PHE A 49 -9.77 -3.90 6.47
CA PHE A 49 -11.10 -3.33 6.67
C PHE A 49 -11.02 -2.27 7.77
N ALA A 50 -11.62 -1.10 7.54
CA ALA A 50 -11.54 0.01 8.48
C ALA A 50 -12.79 0.90 8.44
N SER A 51 -12.90 1.82 9.37
CA SER A 51 -14.00 2.79 9.47
C SER A 51 -13.47 4.17 9.87
N TYR A 52 -12.36 4.61 9.27
CA TYR A 52 -11.69 5.85 9.63
C TYR A 52 -12.62 7.07 9.44
N PRO A 53 -12.68 8.01 10.42
CA PRO A 53 -13.69 9.08 10.41
C PRO A 53 -13.56 10.03 9.21
N ILE A 54 -12.36 10.20 8.65
CA ILE A 54 -12.13 11.02 7.45
C ILE A 54 -12.13 10.10 6.23
N ALA A 55 -13.06 10.33 5.30
CA ALA A 55 -13.21 9.45 4.13
C ALA A 55 -11.94 9.40 3.24
N GLY A 56 -11.27 10.54 3.05
CA GLY A 56 -10.15 10.66 2.11
C GLY A 56 -8.93 9.82 2.47
N ASN A 57 -8.41 9.07 1.48
CA ASN A 57 -7.24 8.21 1.68
C ASN A 57 -5.99 8.98 2.12
N ALA A 58 -5.86 10.25 1.73
CA ALA A 58 -4.72 11.10 2.13
C ALA A 58 -4.58 11.22 3.67
N ALA A 59 -5.67 11.06 4.42
CA ALA A 59 -5.62 11.05 5.88
C ALA A 59 -5.03 9.75 6.47
N ASN A 60 -4.94 8.68 5.67
CA ASN A 60 -4.45 7.37 6.07
C ASN A 60 -3.09 7.02 5.45
N ASP A 61 -2.82 7.50 4.23
CA ASP A 61 -1.66 7.09 3.40
C ASP A 61 -0.31 7.22 4.13
N PRO A 62 0.01 8.33 4.83
CA PRO A 62 1.34 8.50 5.44
C PRO A 62 1.66 7.44 6.50
N VAL A 63 0.64 6.92 7.18
CA VAL A 63 0.81 5.88 8.21
C VAL A 63 0.67 4.50 7.58
N SER A 64 -0.38 4.29 6.79
CA SER A 64 -0.75 2.96 6.32
C SER A 64 0.25 2.41 5.30
N LEU A 65 0.67 3.23 4.33
CA LEU A 65 1.61 2.79 3.29
C LEU A 65 3.00 2.51 3.88
N ALA A 66 3.46 3.35 4.81
CA ALA A 66 4.71 3.13 5.54
C ALA A 66 4.66 1.82 6.35
N ALA A 67 3.53 1.54 7.01
CA ALA A 67 3.35 0.31 7.78
C ALA A 67 3.38 -0.94 6.88
N TYR A 68 2.76 -0.89 5.69
CA TYR A 68 2.77 -2.01 4.75
C TYR A 68 4.18 -2.34 4.25
N GLN A 69 4.95 -1.30 3.89
CA GLN A 69 6.35 -1.48 3.48
C GLN A 69 7.20 -2.05 4.62
N ALA A 70 7.03 -1.56 5.85
CA ALA A 70 7.77 -2.06 7.01
C ALA A 70 7.47 -3.54 7.30
N LEU A 71 6.21 -3.96 7.14
CA LEU A 71 5.82 -5.38 7.25
C LEU A 71 6.49 -6.23 6.18
N ALA A 72 6.48 -5.78 4.92
CA ALA A 72 7.12 -6.49 3.81
C ALA A 72 8.63 -6.68 4.06
N GLU A 73 9.31 -5.63 4.51
CA GLU A 73 10.73 -5.69 4.85
C GLU A 73 11.01 -6.58 6.05
N HIS A 74 10.12 -6.63 7.03
CA HIS A 74 10.24 -7.56 8.16
C HIS A 74 10.13 -9.02 7.71
N LEU A 75 9.12 -9.36 6.90
CA LEU A 75 8.92 -10.72 6.40
C LEU A 75 10.12 -11.19 5.56
N LEU A 76 10.67 -10.32 4.71
CA LEU A 76 11.87 -10.62 3.95
C LEU A 76 13.09 -10.90 4.84
N ARG A 77 13.25 -10.18 5.95
CA ARG A 77 14.32 -10.46 6.92
C ARG A 77 14.15 -11.83 7.57
N GLU A 78 12.94 -12.17 8.00
CA GLU A 78 12.65 -13.48 8.62
C GLU A 78 12.90 -14.65 7.66
N GLN A 79 12.56 -14.51 6.38
CA GLN A 79 12.84 -15.54 5.37
C GLN A 79 14.33 -15.78 5.13
N THR A 80 15.17 -14.77 5.40
CA THR A 80 16.63 -14.87 5.24
C THR A 80 17.36 -15.31 6.52
N SER A 81 16.64 -15.51 7.62
CA SER A 81 17.20 -16.04 8.87
C SER A 81 17.50 -17.54 8.72
N PRO A 82 18.67 -18.03 9.18
CA PRO A 82 19.07 -19.44 9.05
C PRO A 82 18.16 -20.43 9.79
#